data_AF-R7U0F6-F1
#
_entry.id   AF-R7U0F6-F1
#
_cell.length_a   1.000
_cell.length_b   1.000
_cell.length_c   1.000
_cell.angle_alpha   90.00
_cell.angle_beta   90.00
_cell.angle_gamma   90.00
#
_symmetry.space_group_name_H-M   'P 1'
#
loop_
_entity.id
_entity.type
_entity.pdbx_description
1 polymer ?
#
loop_
_entity_poly.entity_id
_entity_poly.type
_entity_poly.pdbx_seq_one_letter_code
_entity_poly.pdbx_strand_id
1 'polypeptide(L)'
;MTDVTLILADHSTIDCHKLVLAMASPFFETMFRSGFKESTQKEVHLDFTNSEIIRKLVDYFYSGEIDINSDNVDDIVTGSEFFCLTDLKIHCGAFMTSQVDSSNCLAFYRCARQYSLGKLVPHCFEHMLSHFENEFCSSESFVDLTEKELIEVLCDDRLRAENEDIVFHSVVRWVEADLEQRNTAFTRIAPFVRFPFCTSGLLNHFASETLIMNNTCVELFREALQ
;
A
#
# COMPACT_ATOMS: atom_id res chain seq x y z
N MET A 1 2.13 -41.41 -1.69
CA MET A 1 1.55 -41.36 -0.33
C MET A 1 2.12 -40.12 0.31
N THR A 2 1.26 -39.28 0.86
CA THR A 2 1.62 -38.03 1.55
C THR A 2 2.27 -38.33 2.90
N ASP A 3 3.21 -37.47 3.32
CA ASP A 3 4.04 -37.66 4.53
C ASP A 3 4.00 -36.44 5.48
N VAL A 4 3.17 -35.44 5.17
CA VAL A 4 2.83 -34.32 6.03
C VAL A 4 1.41 -33.82 5.74
N THR A 5 0.73 -33.33 6.78
CA THR A 5 -0.57 -32.68 6.71
C THR A 5 -0.41 -31.23 7.19
N LEU A 6 -0.77 -30.27 6.34
CA LEU A 6 -0.84 -28.86 6.70
C LEU A 6 -2.20 -28.58 7.34
N ILE A 7 -2.21 -27.92 8.50
CA ILE A 7 -3.41 -27.48 9.21
C ILE A 7 -3.52 -25.98 9.05
N LEU A 8 -4.62 -25.52 8.44
CA LEU A 8 -4.86 -24.12 8.12
C LEU A 8 -5.62 -23.39 9.24
N ALA A 9 -5.71 -22.07 9.15
CA ALA A 9 -6.35 -21.22 10.15
C ALA A 9 -7.85 -21.53 10.36
N ASP A 10 -8.55 -21.98 9.30
CA ASP A 10 -9.95 -22.42 9.34
C ASP A 10 -10.13 -23.89 9.78
N HIS A 11 -9.08 -24.50 10.34
CA HIS A 11 -9.00 -25.91 10.75
C HIS A 11 -9.14 -26.93 9.62
N SER A 12 -9.20 -26.48 8.37
CA SER A 12 -9.15 -27.37 7.22
C SER A 12 -7.72 -27.89 7.02
N THR A 13 -7.58 -29.02 6.33
CA THR A 13 -6.30 -29.70 6.15
C THR A 13 -5.93 -29.88 4.68
N ILE A 14 -4.63 -30.03 4.42
CA ILE A 14 -4.06 -30.38 3.11
C ILE A 14 -2.98 -31.45 3.31
N ASP A 15 -3.16 -32.61 2.70
CA ASP A 15 -2.15 -33.66 2.71
C ASP A 15 -1.12 -33.44 1.58
N CYS A 16 0.15 -33.38 1.94
CA CYS A 16 1.24 -32.99 1.06
C CYS A 16 2.45 -33.93 1.15
N HIS A 17 3.42 -33.71 0.27
CA HIS A 17 4.73 -34.36 0.29
C HIS A 17 5.79 -33.35 0.76
N LYS A 18 6.47 -33.64 1.87
CA LYS A 18 7.54 -32.79 2.42
C LYS A 18 8.58 -32.43 1.38
N LEU A 19 8.93 -33.39 0.51
CA LEU A 19 9.89 -33.19 -0.57
C LEU A 19 9.45 -32.10 -1.55
N VAL A 20 8.19 -32.14 -2.00
CA VAL A 20 7.66 -31.16 -2.97
C VAL A 20 7.64 -29.77 -2.34
N LEU A 21 7.12 -29.67 -1.12
CA LEU A 21 7.08 -28.41 -0.36
C LEU A 21 8.48 -27.82 -0.15
N ALA A 22 9.45 -28.64 0.28
CA ALA A 22 10.83 -28.21 0.51
C ALA A 22 11.56 -27.79 -0.77
N MET A 23 11.25 -28.42 -1.90
CA MET A 23 11.82 -28.03 -3.19
C MET A 23 11.27 -26.70 -3.71
N ALA A 24 9.98 -26.44 -3.47
CA ALA A 24 9.30 -25.27 -3.99
C ALA A 24 9.44 -24.02 -3.10
N SER A 25 9.68 -24.19 -1.80
CA SER A 25 9.65 -23.10 -0.82
C SER A 25 10.80 -23.18 0.18
N PRO A 26 11.64 -22.12 0.28
CA PRO A 26 12.70 -22.03 1.30
C PRO A 26 12.17 -22.10 2.73
N PHE A 27 10.93 -21.65 2.98
CA PHE A 27 10.26 -21.78 4.27
C PHE A 27 10.14 -23.25 4.67
N PHE A 28 9.59 -24.09 3.79
CA PHE A 28 9.44 -25.51 4.04
C PHE A 28 10.78 -26.25 4.01
N GLU A 29 11.72 -25.83 3.16
CA GLU A 29 13.08 -26.37 3.15
C GLU A 29 13.74 -26.23 4.53
N THR A 30 13.61 -25.03 5.12
CA THR A 30 14.15 -24.73 6.46
C THR A 30 13.40 -25.51 7.54
N MET A 31 12.06 -25.54 7.47
CA MET A 31 11.21 -26.24 8.44
C MET A 31 11.48 -27.74 8.49
N PHE A 32 11.68 -28.39 7.34
CA PHE A 32 11.89 -29.84 7.27
C PHE A 32 13.36 -30.25 7.39
N ARG A 33 14.30 -29.29 7.45
CA ARG A 33 15.72 -29.58 7.67
C ARG A 33 15.93 -30.25 9.03
N SER A 34 16.83 -31.23 9.08
CA SER A 34 17.13 -32.01 10.29
C SER A 34 17.57 -31.12 11.46
N GLY A 35 16.91 -31.26 12.61
CA GLY A 35 17.22 -30.51 13.84
C GLY A 35 16.04 -29.70 14.40
N PHE A 36 15.01 -29.46 13.60
CA PHE A 36 13.75 -28.84 14.03
C PHE A 36 12.73 -29.91 14.47
N LYS A 37 11.82 -29.58 15.40
CA LYS A 37 10.78 -30.54 15.86
C LYS A 37 9.90 -30.97 14.69
N GLU A 38 9.61 -30.02 13.82
CA GLU A 38 8.82 -30.06 12.60
C GLU A 38 9.37 -31.09 11.59
N SER A 39 10.68 -31.35 11.60
CA SER A 39 11.31 -32.38 10.74
C SER A 39 10.72 -33.77 10.98
N THR A 40 10.30 -34.06 12.22
CA THR A 40 9.69 -35.35 12.62
C THR A 40 8.17 -35.31 12.72
N GLN A 41 7.56 -34.12 12.68
CA GLN A 41 6.11 -33.97 12.78
C GLN A 41 5.41 -34.38 11.48
N LYS A 42 4.23 -34.97 11.64
CA LYS A 42 3.32 -35.29 10.53
C LYS A 42 2.28 -34.20 10.29
N GLU A 43 2.12 -33.28 11.24
CA GLU A 43 1.15 -32.19 11.17
C GLU A 43 1.89 -30.86 11.37
N VAL A 44 1.63 -29.89 10.50
CA VAL A 44 2.22 -28.55 10.55
C VAL A 44 1.09 -27.53 10.57
N HIS A 45 1.03 -26.71 11.62
CA HIS A 45 0.09 -25.60 11.70
C HIS A 45 0.67 -24.38 11.00
N LEU A 46 -0.08 -23.83 10.04
CA LEU A 46 0.29 -22.61 9.33
C LEU A 46 -0.46 -21.42 9.93
N ASP A 47 0.29 -20.46 10.46
CA ASP A 47 -0.26 -19.21 10.98
C ASP A 47 -0.42 -18.19 9.85
N PHE A 48 -1.32 -18.51 8.91
CA PHE A 48 -1.66 -17.65 7.78
C PHE A 48 -3.18 -17.55 7.66
N THR A 49 -3.69 -16.33 7.64
CA THR A 49 -5.13 -16.07 7.81
C THR A 49 -5.98 -16.59 6.65
N ASN A 50 -5.49 -16.54 5.41
CA ASN A 50 -6.27 -16.88 4.23
C ASN A 50 -5.97 -18.32 3.74
N SER A 51 -6.76 -19.28 4.20
CA SER A 51 -6.65 -20.71 3.85
C SER A 51 -6.74 -20.99 2.35
N GLU A 52 -7.58 -20.26 1.60
CA GLU A 52 -7.77 -20.47 0.15
C GLU A 52 -6.50 -20.14 -0.63
N ILE A 53 -5.76 -19.12 -0.17
CA ILE A 53 -4.50 -18.71 -0.79
C ILE A 53 -3.40 -19.73 -0.51
N ILE A 54 -3.39 -20.32 0.69
CA ILE A 54 -2.50 -21.44 0.97
C ILE A 54 -2.78 -22.62 0.04
N ARG A 55 -4.06 -22.94 -0.22
CA ARG A 55 -4.43 -24.01 -1.17
C ARG A 55 -3.88 -23.71 -2.56
N LYS A 56 -4.10 -22.50 -3.08
CA LYS A 56 -3.57 -22.08 -4.39
C LYS A 56 -2.05 -22.15 -4.48
N LEU A 57 -1.35 -21.73 -3.42
CA LEU A 57 0.12 -21.77 -3.37
C LEU A 57 0.65 -23.19 -3.25
N VAL A 58 -0.04 -24.07 -2.53
CA VAL A 58 0.29 -25.49 -2.49
C VAL A 58 0.07 -26.13 -3.86
N ASP A 59 -1.06 -25.87 -4.52
CA ASP A 59 -1.31 -26.36 -5.88
C ASP A 59 -0.22 -25.87 -6.85
N TYR A 60 0.18 -24.60 -6.74
CA TYR A 60 1.32 -24.03 -7.47
C TYR A 60 2.63 -24.78 -7.24
N PHE A 61 2.90 -25.28 -6.03
CA PHE A 61 4.10 -26.10 -5.77
C PHE A 61 4.11 -27.42 -6.54
N TYR A 62 2.94 -27.95 -6.90
CA TYR A 62 2.82 -29.18 -7.69
C TYR A 62 2.72 -28.92 -9.20
N SER A 63 2.00 -27.88 -9.62
CA SER A 63 1.75 -27.58 -11.03
C SER A 63 2.83 -26.70 -11.66
N GLY A 64 3.45 -25.82 -10.88
CA GLY A 64 4.27 -24.71 -11.38
C GLY A 64 3.46 -23.57 -12.00
N GLU A 65 2.12 -23.61 -11.92
CA GLU A 65 1.20 -22.65 -12.52
C GLU A 65 0.25 -22.04 -11.48
N ILE A 66 0.05 -20.73 -11.55
CA ILE A 66 -0.88 -20.00 -10.67
C ILE A 66 -1.51 -18.82 -11.43
N ASP A 67 -2.83 -18.72 -11.33
CA ASP A 67 -3.60 -17.65 -11.96
C ASP A 67 -3.63 -16.41 -11.06
N ILE A 68 -3.00 -15.34 -11.51
CA ILE A 68 -2.96 -14.04 -10.82
C ILE A 68 -4.00 -13.10 -11.43
N ASN A 69 -4.79 -12.44 -10.59
CA ASN A 69 -5.77 -11.45 -10.98
C ASN A 69 -5.90 -10.33 -9.93
N SER A 70 -6.72 -9.32 -10.23
CA SER A 70 -6.96 -8.16 -9.34
C SER A 70 -7.43 -8.54 -7.94
N ASP A 71 -8.18 -9.64 -7.82
CA ASP A 71 -8.87 -9.99 -6.58
C ASP A 71 -7.98 -10.81 -5.65
N ASN A 72 -6.93 -11.44 -6.19
CA ASN A 72 -6.07 -12.37 -5.44
C ASN A 72 -4.61 -11.91 -5.30
N VAL A 73 -4.18 -10.91 -6.07
CA VAL A 73 -2.76 -10.56 -6.15
C VAL A 73 -2.17 -10.11 -4.81
N ASP A 74 -2.89 -9.34 -4.01
CA ASP A 74 -2.42 -8.88 -2.69
C ASP A 74 -2.20 -10.04 -1.72
N ASP A 75 -3.13 -10.98 -1.70
CA ASP A 75 -3.03 -12.17 -0.87
C ASP A 75 -1.91 -13.10 -1.36
N ILE A 76 -1.74 -13.25 -2.68
CA ILE A 76 -0.64 -14.04 -3.24
C ILE A 76 0.71 -13.40 -2.91
N VAL A 77 0.84 -12.07 -2.94
CA VAL A 77 2.06 -11.37 -2.49
C VAL A 77 2.33 -11.69 -1.02
N THR A 78 1.29 -11.62 -0.17
CA THR A 78 1.39 -11.91 1.27
C THR A 78 1.80 -13.37 1.53
N GLY A 79 1.20 -14.32 0.83
CA GLY A 79 1.55 -15.74 0.91
C GLY A 79 2.93 -16.05 0.32
N SER A 80 3.34 -15.33 -0.72
CA SER A 80 4.67 -15.42 -1.31
C SER A 80 5.74 -14.95 -0.34
N GLU A 81 5.49 -13.88 0.42
CA GLU A 81 6.38 -13.45 1.50
C GLU A 81 6.47 -14.52 2.59
N PHE A 82 5.33 -15.03 3.04
CA PHE A 82 5.26 -16.07 4.08
C PHE A 82 6.04 -17.34 3.71
N PHE A 83 5.89 -17.82 2.48
CA PHE A 83 6.60 -19.00 1.98
C PHE A 83 7.96 -18.71 1.35
N CYS A 84 8.45 -17.47 1.41
CA CYS A 84 9.71 -17.03 0.84
C CYS A 84 9.84 -17.25 -0.69
N LEU A 85 8.73 -17.12 -1.43
CA LEU A 85 8.63 -17.28 -2.88
C LEU A 85 8.98 -15.97 -3.60
N THR A 86 10.27 -15.65 -3.62
CA THR A 86 10.75 -14.35 -4.14
C THR A 86 10.39 -14.13 -5.61
N ASP A 87 10.50 -15.16 -6.45
CA ASP A 87 10.20 -15.05 -7.89
C ASP A 87 8.71 -14.81 -8.15
N LEU A 88 7.84 -15.52 -7.43
CA LEU A 88 6.39 -15.31 -7.53
C LEU A 88 6.00 -13.90 -7.07
N LYS A 89 6.59 -13.43 -5.96
CA LYS A 89 6.40 -12.06 -5.48
C LYS A 89 6.81 -11.01 -6.51
N ILE A 90 7.95 -11.20 -7.19
CA ILE A 90 8.39 -10.31 -8.28
C ILE A 90 7.39 -10.34 -9.44
N HIS A 91 6.88 -11.51 -9.80
CA HIS A 91 5.89 -11.66 -10.86
C HIS A 91 4.57 -10.96 -10.53
N CYS A 92 4.07 -11.10 -9.30
CA CYS A 92 2.91 -10.35 -8.80
C CYS A 92 3.15 -8.84 -8.88
N GLY A 93 4.33 -8.35 -8.48
CA GLY A 93 4.68 -6.93 -8.59
C GLY A 93 4.67 -6.42 -10.03
N ALA A 94 5.11 -7.24 -11.00
CA ALA A 94 5.04 -6.89 -12.41
C ALA A 94 3.59 -6.85 -12.93
N PHE A 95 2.75 -7.80 -12.52
CA PHE A 95 1.32 -7.79 -12.82
C PHE A 95 0.65 -6.52 -12.27
N MET A 96 0.85 -6.22 -11.00
CA MET A 96 0.32 -5.01 -10.35
C MET A 96 0.76 -3.73 -11.08
N THR A 97 2.03 -3.66 -11.49
CA THR A 97 2.56 -2.51 -12.26
C THR A 97 1.75 -2.28 -13.55
N SER A 98 1.34 -3.35 -14.24
CA SER A 98 0.53 -3.26 -15.46
C SER A 98 -0.94 -2.90 -15.24
N GLN A 99 -1.42 -2.99 -14.00
CA GLN A 99 -2.81 -2.77 -13.61
C GLN A 99 -3.00 -1.53 -12.73
N VAL A 100 -1.94 -0.70 -12.55
CA VAL A 100 -2.04 0.53 -11.77
C VAL A 100 -3.08 1.47 -12.41
N ASP A 101 -4.01 1.92 -11.58
CA ASP A 101 -5.06 2.89 -11.88
C ASP A 101 -5.22 3.83 -10.68
N SER A 102 -5.77 5.01 -10.89
CA SER A 102 -6.16 6.01 -9.89
C SER A 102 -6.85 5.44 -8.65
N SER A 103 -7.69 4.42 -8.80
CA SER A 103 -8.46 3.81 -7.70
C SER A 103 -7.66 2.81 -6.85
N ASN A 104 -6.68 2.11 -7.44
CA ASN A 104 -5.89 1.07 -6.77
C ASN A 104 -4.45 1.51 -6.45
N CYS A 105 -4.02 2.66 -6.97
CA CYS A 105 -2.65 3.14 -6.89
C CYS A 105 -2.15 3.24 -5.44
N LEU A 106 -2.99 3.74 -4.52
CA LEU A 106 -2.61 3.85 -3.11
C LEU A 106 -2.47 2.48 -2.43
N ALA A 107 -3.41 1.56 -2.69
CA ALA A 107 -3.34 0.21 -2.15
C ALA A 107 -2.06 -0.49 -2.64
N PHE A 108 -1.77 -0.41 -3.94
CA PHE A 108 -0.56 -0.98 -4.54
C PHE A 108 0.72 -0.30 -4.03
N TYR A 109 0.72 1.02 -3.83
CA TYR A 109 1.85 1.74 -3.23
C TYR A 109 2.17 1.23 -1.83
N ARG A 110 1.15 1.07 -0.97
CA ARG A 110 1.31 0.56 0.40
C ARG A 110 1.77 -0.90 0.41
N CYS A 111 1.13 -1.74 -0.40
CA CYS A 111 1.51 -3.14 -0.59
C CYS A 111 2.98 -3.25 -1.06
N ALA A 112 3.36 -2.44 -2.03
CA ALA A 112 4.72 -2.40 -2.57
C ALA A 112 5.76 -1.98 -1.51
N ARG A 113 5.45 -1.00 -0.66
CA ARG A 113 6.33 -0.61 0.45
C ARG A 113 6.44 -1.70 1.50
N GLN A 114 5.33 -2.33 1.88
CA GLN A 114 5.29 -3.38 2.89
C GLN A 114 6.12 -4.61 2.47
N TYR A 115 5.97 -5.06 1.23
CA TYR A 115 6.62 -6.28 0.73
C TYR A 115 7.90 -6.01 -0.08
N SER A 116 8.37 -4.76 -0.09
CA SER A 116 9.59 -4.31 -0.78
C SER A 116 9.58 -4.63 -2.28
N LEU A 117 8.47 -4.38 -2.97
CA LEU A 117 8.33 -4.51 -4.42
C LEU A 117 9.00 -3.32 -5.12
N GLY A 118 10.32 -3.38 -5.28
CA GLY A 118 11.14 -2.23 -5.65
C GLY A 118 10.80 -1.51 -6.97
N LYS A 119 10.16 -2.19 -7.93
CA LYS A 119 9.72 -1.56 -9.19
C LYS A 119 8.33 -0.91 -9.09
N LEU A 120 7.47 -1.44 -8.22
CA LEU A 120 6.08 -0.99 -8.10
C LEU A 120 5.99 0.31 -7.30
N VAL A 121 6.77 0.47 -6.23
CA VAL A 121 6.81 1.70 -5.41
C VAL A 121 7.02 2.97 -6.26
N PRO A 122 8.10 3.10 -7.05
CA PRO A 122 8.33 4.32 -7.83
C PRO A 122 7.29 4.50 -8.93
N HIS A 123 6.76 3.40 -9.49
CA HIS A 123 5.75 3.47 -10.54
C HIS A 123 4.40 3.99 -10.01
N CYS A 124 3.91 3.46 -8.89
CA CYS A 124 2.71 3.97 -8.23
C CYS A 124 2.90 5.44 -7.83
N PHE A 125 4.06 5.78 -7.26
CA PHE A 125 4.32 7.15 -6.82
C PHE A 125 4.36 8.12 -8.01
N GLU A 126 5.02 7.77 -9.12
CA GLU A 126 5.02 8.57 -10.35
C GLU A 126 3.62 8.73 -10.94
N HIS A 127 2.79 7.67 -10.88
CA HIS A 127 1.41 7.70 -11.33
C HIS A 127 0.57 8.67 -10.47
N MET A 128 0.68 8.62 -9.14
CA MET A 128 0.02 9.58 -8.23
C MET A 128 0.39 11.02 -8.55
N LEU A 129 1.68 11.31 -8.78
CA LEU A 129 2.16 12.64 -9.09
C LEU A 129 1.70 13.14 -10.46
N SER A 130 1.68 12.25 -11.46
CA SER A 130 1.35 12.60 -12.84
C SER A 130 -0.15 12.79 -13.08
N HIS A 131 -0.98 12.06 -12.32
CA HIS A 131 -2.45 12.10 -12.37
C HIS A 131 -3.05 12.86 -11.18
N PHE A 132 -2.24 13.66 -10.50
CA PHE A 132 -2.61 14.31 -9.25
C PHE A 132 -3.90 15.11 -9.37
N GLU A 133 -3.94 16.07 -10.30
CA GLU A 133 -5.06 16.99 -10.51
C GLU A 133 -6.29 16.35 -11.14
N ASN A 134 -6.10 15.41 -12.07
CA ASN A 134 -7.22 14.90 -12.86
C ASN A 134 -8.01 13.80 -12.15
N GLU A 135 -7.34 12.98 -11.34
CA GLU A 135 -7.93 11.75 -10.80
C GLU A 135 -7.62 11.58 -9.32
N PHE A 136 -6.36 11.76 -8.92
CA PHE A 136 -5.93 11.41 -7.57
C PHE A 136 -6.53 12.34 -6.51
N CYS A 137 -6.47 13.66 -6.68
CA CYS A 137 -6.94 14.62 -5.67
C CYS A 137 -8.43 14.51 -5.34
N SER A 138 -9.24 14.03 -6.30
CA SER A 138 -10.68 13.82 -6.16
C SER A 138 -11.04 12.39 -5.74
N SER A 139 -10.08 11.45 -5.77
CA SER A 139 -10.29 10.06 -5.34
C SER A 139 -10.54 9.93 -3.83
N GLU A 140 -11.15 8.81 -3.43
CA GLU A 140 -11.23 8.39 -2.02
C GLU A 140 -9.85 7.97 -1.49
N SER A 141 -9.00 7.39 -2.35
CA SER A 141 -7.62 7.04 -2.02
C SER A 141 -6.85 8.22 -1.46
N PHE A 142 -7.04 9.44 -2.00
CA PHE A 142 -6.36 10.62 -1.46
C PHE A 142 -6.75 10.93 -0.01
N VAL A 143 -8.02 10.75 0.34
CA VAL A 143 -8.52 10.97 1.71
C VAL A 143 -7.94 9.95 2.69
N ASP A 144 -7.64 8.74 2.22
CA ASP A 144 -7.04 7.66 3.00
C ASP A 144 -5.53 7.82 3.24
N LEU A 145 -4.86 8.79 2.60
CA LEU A 145 -3.45 9.06 2.83
C LEU A 145 -3.18 9.38 4.30
N THR A 146 -2.07 8.84 4.82
CA THR A 146 -1.52 9.28 6.10
C THR A 146 -0.84 10.63 5.93
N GLU A 147 -0.70 11.38 7.03
CA GLU A 147 0.03 12.66 7.01
C GLU A 147 1.42 12.54 6.39
N LYS A 148 2.15 11.44 6.68
CA LYS A 148 3.50 11.23 6.13
C LYS A 148 3.48 11.02 4.63
N GLU A 149 2.57 10.20 4.12
CA GLU A 149 2.43 9.95 2.68
C GLU A 149 1.98 11.22 1.95
N LEU A 150 1.09 12.02 2.55
CA LEU A 150 0.68 13.30 1.98
C LEU A 150 1.84 14.29 1.90
N ILE A 151 2.65 14.41 2.95
CA ILE A 151 3.86 15.24 2.92
C ILE A 151 4.85 14.74 1.85
N GLU A 152 5.05 13.43 1.72
CA GLU A 152 5.90 12.84 0.66
C GLU A 152 5.43 13.27 -0.73
N VAL A 153 4.12 13.27 -0.99
CA VAL A 153 3.53 13.71 -2.27
C VAL A 153 3.70 15.21 -2.50
N LEU A 154 3.40 16.04 -1.48
CA LEU A 154 3.46 17.50 -1.59
C LEU A 154 4.90 18.05 -1.70
N CYS A 155 5.88 17.34 -1.15
CA CYS A 155 7.29 17.74 -1.23
C CYS A 155 7.94 17.43 -2.59
N ASP A 156 7.31 16.60 -3.43
CA ASP A 156 7.95 16.16 -4.67
C ASP A 156 7.76 17.19 -5.79
N ASP A 157 8.87 17.69 -6.33
CA ASP A 157 8.86 18.69 -7.41
C ASP A 157 8.24 18.18 -8.73
N ARG A 158 8.01 16.87 -8.87
CA ARG A 158 7.35 16.27 -10.05
C ARG A 158 5.84 16.27 -9.95
N LEU A 159 5.26 16.74 -8.84
CA LEU A 159 3.82 16.90 -8.66
C LEU A 159 3.25 17.75 -9.81
N ARG A 160 2.32 17.18 -10.59
CA ARG A 160 1.67 17.89 -11.69
C ARG A 160 0.35 18.48 -11.22
N ALA A 161 0.34 19.80 -11.04
CA ALA A 161 -0.85 20.60 -10.83
C ALA A 161 -0.76 21.88 -11.67
N GLU A 162 -1.85 22.28 -12.32
CA GLU A 162 -1.95 23.53 -13.09
C GLU A 162 -1.72 24.76 -12.22
N ASN A 163 -2.16 24.73 -10.96
CA ASN A 163 -1.95 25.78 -9.98
C ASN A 163 -1.86 25.22 -8.55
N GLU A 164 -1.31 26.06 -7.65
CA GLU A 164 -1.20 25.70 -6.22
C GLU A 164 -2.57 25.70 -5.53
N ASP A 165 -3.57 26.35 -6.13
CA ASP A 165 -4.95 26.37 -5.63
C ASP A 165 -5.55 24.95 -5.56
N ILE A 166 -5.26 24.10 -6.55
CA ILE A 166 -5.71 22.70 -6.57
C ILE A 166 -5.03 21.90 -5.45
N VAL A 167 -3.73 22.11 -5.25
CA VAL A 167 -2.97 21.46 -4.18
C VAL A 167 -3.55 21.85 -2.82
N PHE A 168 -3.78 23.14 -2.61
CA PHE A 168 -4.37 23.64 -1.38
C PHE A 168 -5.79 23.11 -1.16
N HIS A 169 -6.66 23.12 -2.18
CA HIS A 169 -8.01 22.59 -2.09
C HIS A 169 -8.02 21.09 -1.72
N SER A 170 -7.07 20.33 -2.29
CA SER A 170 -6.88 18.92 -1.97
C SER A 170 -6.51 18.74 -0.49
N VAL A 171 -5.55 19.52 0.02
CA VAL A 171 -5.16 19.47 1.44
C VAL A 171 -6.34 19.82 2.36
N VAL A 172 -7.14 20.84 2.02
CA VAL A 172 -8.35 21.19 2.77
C VAL A 172 -9.32 20.01 2.80
N ARG A 173 -9.61 19.39 1.65
CA ARG A 173 -10.47 18.20 1.56
C ARG A 173 -9.97 17.06 2.43
N TRP A 174 -8.65 16.83 2.47
CA TRP A 174 -8.05 15.81 3.33
C TRP A 174 -8.22 16.12 4.82
N VAL A 175 -8.12 17.39 5.22
CA VAL A 175 -8.35 17.81 6.62
C VAL A 175 -9.83 17.72 6.99
N GLU A 176 -10.73 18.13 6.10
CA GLU A 176 -12.19 18.10 6.32
C GLU A 176 -12.73 16.69 6.52
N ALA A 177 -12.07 15.68 5.95
CA ALA A 177 -12.45 14.28 6.14
C ALA A 177 -12.29 13.76 7.58
N ASP A 178 -11.39 14.34 8.38
CA ASP A 178 -11.23 14.02 9.81
C ASP A 178 -10.72 15.25 10.56
N LEU A 179 -11.63 16.21 10.75
CA LEU A 179 -11.32 17.51 11.38
C LEU A 179 -10.76 17.37 12.80
N GLU A 180 -11.17 16.35 13.56
CA GLU A 180 -10.75 16.22 14.96
C GLU A 180 -9.28 15.80 15.07
N GLN A 181 -8.82 14.86 14.23
CA GLN A 181 -7.43 14.40 14.26
C GLN A 181 -6.51 15.22 13.34
N ARG A 182 -7.00 15.61 12.15
CA ARG A 182 -6.16 16.19 11.09
C ARG A 182 -5.98 17.70 11.17
N ASN A 183 -6.75 18.41 12.01
CA ASN A 183 -6.54 19.85 12.21
C ASN A 183 -5.14 20.15 12.81
N THR A 184 -4.66 19.28 13.71
CA THR A 184 -3.28 19.38 14.22
C THR A 184 -2.24 19.06 13.14
N ALA A 185 -2.51 18.09 12.27
CA ALA A 185 -1.66 17.71 11.14
C ALA A 185 -1.57 18.82 10.09
N PHE A 186 -2.64 19.60 9.87
CA PHE A 186 -2.61 20.71 8.92
C PHE A 186 -1.52 21.73 9.24
N THR A 187 -1.27 22.03 10.53
CA THR A 187 -0.19 22.95 10.92
C THR A 187 1.19 22.45 10.47
N ARG A 188 1.36 21.13 10.34
CA ARG A 188 2.59 20.50 9.86
C ARG A 188 2.64 20.33 8.34
N ILE A 189 1.48 20.24 7.68
CA ILE A 189 1.37 20.12 6.22
C ILE A 189 1.44 21.49 5.54
N ALA A 190 0.90 22.54 6.17
CA ALA A 190 0.82 23.89 5.62
C ALA A 190 2.15 24.41 5.03
N PRO A 191 3.33 24.24 5.68
CA PRO A 191 4.60 24.72 5.13
C PRO A 191 5.00 24.08 3.79
N PHE A 192 4.40 22.95 3.42
CA PHE A 192 4.67 22.26 2.15
C PHE A 192 3.78 22.75 1.01
N VAL A 193 2.71 23.51 1.31
CA VAL A 193 1.91 24.20 0.29
C VAL A 193 2.56 25.55 0.00
N ARG A 194 2.77 25.84 -1.28
CA ARG A 194 3.45 27.06 -1.73
C ARG A 194 2.47 28.22 -1.77
N PHE A 195 1.97 28.64 -0.61
CA PHE A 195 0.98 29.71 -0.44
C PHE A 195 1.19 30.98 -1.29
N PRO A 196 2.42 31.47 -1.55
CA PRO A 196 2.64 32.63 -2.42
C PRO A 196 2.15 32.46 -3.88
N PHE A 197 1.91 31.23 -4.33
CA PHE A 197 1.38 30.92 -5.67
C PHE A 197 -0.13 30.64 -5.68
N CYS A 198 -0.80 30.70 -4.52
CA CYS A 198 -2.25 30.57 -4.44
C CYS A 198 -2.95 31.90 -4.78
N THR A 199 -4.15 31.83 -5.35
CA THR A 199 -4.94 33.01 -5.68
C THR A 199 -5.49 33.66 -4.42
N SER A 200 -5.31 34.98 -4.29
CA SER A 200 -5.76 35.76 -3.12
C SER A 200 -7.26 35.65 -2.84
N GLY A 201 -8.09 35.43 -3.86
CA GLY A 201 -9.53 35.17 -3.70
C GLY A 201 -9.83 33.86 -2.97
N LEU A 202 -9.05 32.81 -3.24
CA LEU A 202 -9.20 31.51 -2.60
C LEU A 202 -8.72 31.60 -1.14
N LEU A 203 -7.55 32.20 -0.91
CA LEU A 203 -7.01 32.40 0.45
C LEU A 203 -7.99 33.20 1.32
N ASN A 204 -8.61 34.26 0.79
CA ASN A 204 -9.60 35.05 1.52
C ASN A 204 -10.91 34.29 1.78
N HIS A 205 -11.35 33.46 0.84
CA HIS A 205 -12.54 32.62 0.99
C HIS A 205 -12.37 31.61 2.13
N PHE A 206 -11.26 30.85 2.12
CA PHE A 206 -10.97 29.86 3.15
C PHE A 206 -10.59 30.48 4.50
N ALA A 207 -10.00 31.68 4.52
CA ALA A 207 -9.83 32.45 5.75
C ALA A 207 -11.17 32.87 6.40
N SER A 208 -12.26 32.89 5.61
CA SER A 208 -13.59 33.31 6.07
C SER A 208 -14.56 32.16 6.37
N GLU A 209 -14.47 31.01 5.68
CA GLU A 209 -15.50 29.97 5.76
C GLU A 209 -15.26 28.87 6.81
N THR A 210 -14.02 28.43 7.08
CA THR A 210 -13.85 27.17 7.84
C THR A 210 -12.59 27.12 8.70
N LEU A 211 -12.77 27.21 10.03
CA LEU A 211 -12.27 26.32 11.10
C LEU A 211 -10.86 25.67 11.05
N ILE A 212 -9.93 26.15 10.23
CA ILE A 212 -8.52 25.74 10.24
C ILE A 212 -7.67 26.90 10.82
N MET A 213 -8.11 27.42 11.97
CA MET A 213 -7.36 28.43 12.72
C MET A 213 -6.66 27.77 13.91
N ASN A 214 -5.47 27.23 13.66
CA ASN A 214 -4.40 27.45 14.62
C ASN A 214 -3.78 28.83 14.29
N ASN A 215 -3.42 29.62 15.30
CA ASN A 215 -2.86 30.97 15.11
C ASN A 215 -1.65 30.96 14.15
N THR A 216 -0.89 29.86 14.13
CA THR A 216 0.25 29.64 13.25
C THR A 216 -0.13 29.59 11.76
N CYS A 217 -1.26 28.99 11.40
CA CYS A 217 -1.70 28.93 10.01
C CYS A 217 -2.11 30.32 9.52
N VAL A 218 -2.79 31.10 10.37
CA VAL A 218 -3.19 32.49 10.07
C VAL A 218 -1.97 33.39 9.84
N GLU A 219 -0.87 33.17 10.56
CA GLU A 219 0.39 33.88 10.30
C GLU A 219 1.01 33.50 8.95
N LEU A 220 1.06 32.20 8.62
CA LEU A 220 1.53 31.75 7.30
C LEU A 220 0.69 32.30 6.14
N PHE A 221 -0.64 32.35 6.30
CA PHE A 221 -1.54 32.98 5.32
C PHE A 221 -1.29 34.49 5.20
N ARG A 222 -1.03 35.20 6.30
CA ARG A 222 -0.74 36.64 6.27
C ARG A 222 0.62 36.94 5.65
N GLU A 223 1.63 36.12 5.89
CA GLU A 223 2.95 36.26 5.25
C GLU A 223 2.88 36.02 3.74
N ALA A 224 2.07 35.07 3.28
CA ALA A 224 1.89 34.80 1.85
C ALA A 224 1.05 35.85 1.10
N LEU A 225 0.24 36.64 1.82
CA LEU A 225 -0.60 37.71 1.26
C LEU A 225 0.09 39.10 1.25
N GLN A 226 1.30 39.23 1.79
CA GLN A 226 2.12 40.46 1.75
C GLN A 226 3.05 40.49 0.53
#